data_AF-A0A2N3WEX2-F1
#
_entry.id   AF-A0A2N3WEX2-F1
#
_cell.length_a   1.000
_cell.length_b   1.000
_cell.length_c   1.000
_cell.angle_alpha   90.00
_cell.angle_beta   90.00
_cell.angle_gamma   90.00
#
_symmetry.space_group_name_H-M   'P 1'
#
loop_
_entity.id
_entity.type
_entity.pdbx_description
1 polymer ?
#
loop_
_entity_poly.entity_id
_entity_poly.type
_entity_poly.pdbx_seq_one_letter_code
_entity_poly.pdbx_strand_id
1 'polypeptide(L)'
;MDPRSTHRGSTGLGPPPFVRGEVLVALPYKPAFPGIIADGETPSLEIESLEKFPDLEGQGSLGDIGLRCRRSVAQWIGVYLESFYGNAQVRFEWHGDTLEIYDDPWGLSLDSEPRTIHPDSEGRYEIRDVWLPIAAPLAADLHHRHGPALTVLAGDAPPHPAPEMLAYLSDHPGAPTRMPSHIERALDAITAPR
;
A
#
# COMPACT_ATOMS: atom_id res chain seq x y z
N MET A 1 -45.21 -15.85 28.89
CA MET A 1 -43.99 -16.16 29.65
C MET A 1 -42.83 -15.99 28.71
N ASP A 2 -42.12 -14.88 28.85
CA ASP A 2 -40.73 -14.74 28.39
C ASP A 2 -39.85 -15.24 29.55
N PRO A 3 -38.79 -16.01 29.30
CA PRO A 3 -37.49 -15.43 29.60
C PRO A 3 -36.30 -15.89 28.72
N ARG A 4 -35.42 -14.91 28.48
CA ARG A 4 -33.95 -14.98 28.35
C ARG A 4 -33.35 -15.24 26.96
N SER A 5 -33.29 -14.14 26.23
CA SER A 5 -32.03 -13.51 25.78
C SER A 5 -30.73 -14.16 26.28
N THR A 6 -29.90 -14.61 25.34
CA THR A 6 -28.44 -14.56 25.45
C THR A 6 -27.84 -14.08 24.14
N HIS A 7 -27.33 -12.85 24.18
CA HIS A 7 -26.26 -12.33 23.35
C HIS A 7 -25.22 -13.39 22.96
N ARG A 8 -24.89 -13.48 21.67
CA ARG A 8 -23.48 -13.52 21.25
C ARG A 8 -23.19 -12.28 20.43
N GLY A 9 -22.22 -11.52 20.93
CA GLY A 9 -21.84 -10.23 20.43
C GLY A 9 -21.41 -10.30 18.97
N SER A 10 -21.97 -9.39 18.19
CA SER A 10 -21.24 -8.74 17.11
C SER A 10 -19.96 -8.17 17.72
N THR A 11 -18.85 -8.91 17.66
CA THR A 11 -17.53 -8.36 17.95
C THR A 11 -17.24 -7.34 16.86
N GLY A 12 -17.38 -6.07 17.25
CA GLY A 12 -17.22 -4.91 16.39
C GLY A 12 -15.82 -4.84 15.78
N LEU A 13 -15.73 -5.33 14.55
CA LEU A 13 -14.72 -4.94 13.58
C LEU A 13 -15.51 -4.40 12.40
N GLY A 14 -15.93 -3.13 12.52
CA GLY A 14 -16.35 -2.38 11.35
C GLY A 14 -15.20 -2.35 10.35
N PRO A 15 -15.47 -2.15 9.05
CA PRO A 15 -14.40 -1.98 8.08
C PRO A 15 -13.44 -0.88 8.57
N PRO A 16 -12.13 -0.99 8.29
CA PRO A 16 -11.17 0.06 8.61
C PRO A 16 -11.72 1.44 8.18
N PRO A 17 -11.38 2.52 8.91
CA PRO A 17 -11.99 3.83 8.72
C PRO A 17 -11.41 4.54 7.48
N PHE A 18 -11.24 3.82 6.37
CA PHE A 18 -10.80 4.40 5.12
C PHE A 18 -11.88 5.32 4.56
N VAL A 19 -11.43 6.28 3.74
CA VAL A 19 -12.33 7.24 3.12
C VAL A 19 -13.29 6.48 2.20
N ARG A 20 -14.52 6.99 2.04
CA ARG A 20 -15.55 6.36 1.20
C ARG A 20 -14.98 5.99 -0.18
N GLY A 21 -15.11 4.72 -0.56
CA GLY A 21 -14.67 4.18 -1.84
C GLY A 21 -13.29 3.54 -1.82
N GLU A 22 -12.50 3.74 -0.75
CA GLU A 22 -11.21 3.08 -0.61
C GLU A 22 -11.37 1.60 -0.24
N VAL A 23 -10.57 0.77 -0.90
CA VAL A 23 -10.38 -0.66 -0.59
C VAL A 23 -8.90 -0.91 -0.32
N LEU A 24 -8.59 -2.01 0.37
CA LEU A 24 -7.20 -2.46 0.47
C LEU A 24 -6.78 -3.10 -0.84
N VAL A 25 -5.68 -2.61 -1.40
CA VAL A 25 -5.03 -3.18 -2.57
C VAL A 25 -3.56 -3.46 -2.25
N ALA A 26 -2.97 -4.46 -2.87
CA ALA A 26 -1.54 -4.72 -2.74
C ALA A 26 -0.94 -5.07 -4.09
N LEU A 27 0.37 -4.86 -4.18
CA LEU A 27 1.19 -5.54 -5.17
C LEU A 27 1.39 -7.01 -4.74
N PRO A 28 1.68 -7.93 -5.67
CA PRO A 28 1.97 -9.32 -5.32
C PRO A 28 3.09 -9.45 -4.29
N TYR A 29 2.85 -10.26 -3.25
CA TYR A 29 3.77 -10.53 -2.14
C TYR A 29 4.22 -9.30 -1.32
N LYS A 30 3.46 -8.20 -1.34
CA LYS A 30 3.76 -6.91 -0.67
C LYS A 30 2.60 -6.52 0.29
N PRO A 31 2.79 -5.55 1.21
CA PRO A 31 1.72 -5.10 2.09
C PRO A 31 0.62 -4.39 1.30
N ALA A 32 -0.56 -4.31 1.92
CA ALA A 32 -1.70 -3.63 1.33
C ALA A 32 -1.72 -2.14 1.68
N PHE A 33 -2.34 -1.35 0.83
CA PHE A 33 -2.53 0.08 1.01
C PHE A 33 -3.97 0.45 0.64
N PRO A 34 -4.57 1.45 1.32
CA PRO A 34 -5.90 1.90 0.96
C PRO A 34 -5.86 2.76 -0.31
N GLY A 35 -6.80 2.54 -1.21
CA GLY A 35 -7.00 3.44 -2.35
C GLY A 35 -8.19 3.03 -3.21
N ILE A 36 -8.37 3.74 -4.32
CA ILE A 36 -9.49 3.55 -5.24
C ILE A 36 -8.92 3.10 -6.59
N ILE A 37 -9.39 1.97 -7.12
CA ILE A 37 -9.03 1.56 -8.48
C ILE A 37 -9.54 2.63 -9.48
N ALA A 38 -8.73 2.97 -10.47
CA ALA A 38 -9.09 3.98 -11.47
C ALA A 38 -10.34 3.57 -12.27
N ASP A 39 -11.10 4.57 -12.71
CA ASP A 39 -12.40 4.32 -13.35
C ASP A 39 -12.23 3.58 -14.68
N GLY A 40 -13.06 2.57 -14.91
CA GLY A 40 -13.01 1.75 -16.12
C GLY A 40 -11.96 0.63 -16.10
N GLU A 41 -11.17 0.52 -15.04
CA GLU A 41 -10.25 -0.59 -14.85
C GLU A 41 -10.88 -1.66 -13.96
N THR A 42 -10.61 -2.92 -14.28
CA THR A 42 -11.07 -4.07 -13.51
C THR A 42 -9.85 -4.90 -13.15
N PRO A 43 -9.52 -5.04 -11.85
CA PRO A 43 -8.45 -5.93 -11.43
C PRO A 43 -8.74 -7.34 -11.95
N SER A 44 -7.73 -7.98 -12.52
CA SER A 44 -7.87 -9.31 -13.10
C SER A 44 -8.09 -10.39 -12.04
N LEU A 45 -7.68 -10.13 -10.79
CA LEU A 45 -7.67 -11.06 -9.66
C LEU A 45 -7.89 -10.33 -8.34
N GLU A 46 -8.19 -11.09 -7.29
CA GLU A 46 -8.23 -10.66 -5.90
C GLU A 46 -7.23 -11.50 -5.07
N ILE A 47 -6.57 -10.88 -4.10
CA ILE A 47 -5.66 -11.57 -3.17
C ILE A 47 -6.47 -12.16 -2.02
N GLU A 48 -6.65 -13.48 -2.03
CA GLU A 48 -7.35 -14.21 -0.96
C GLU A 48 -6.43 -14.62 0.19
N SER A 49 -5.13 -14.75 -0.07
CA SER A 49 -4.11 -15.16 0.90
C SER A 49 -2.75 -14.62 0.49
N LEU A 50 -2.07 -13.91 1.39
CA LEU A 50 -0.71 -13.42 1.16
C LEU A 50 0.29 -14.57 0.98
N GLU A 51 0.06 -15.71 1.66
CA GLU A 51 0.91 -16.90 1.61
C GLU A 51 0.69 -17.77 0.36
N LYS A 52 -0.49 -17.68 -0.25
CA LYS A 52 -0.90 -18.54 -1.38
C LYS A 52 -1.15 -17.76 -2.66
N PHE A 53 -0.77 -16.47 -2.68
CA PHE A 53 -0.98 -15.65 -3.86
C PHE A 53 -0.23 -16.30 -5.04
N PRO A 54 -0.94 -16.56 -6.16
CA PRO A 54 -0.74 -17.74 -6.97
C PRO A 54 0.65 -17.77 -7.55
N ASP A 55 1.13 -18.97 -7.88
CA ASP A 55 2.21 -19.15 -8.85
C ASP A 55 1.85 -18.32 -10.10
N LEU A 56 2.39 -17.10 -10.18
CA LEU A 56 2.12 -16.11 -11.24
C LEU A 56 2.56 -16.61 -12.62
N GLU A 57 3.23 -17.77 -12.66
CA GLU A 57 3.75 -18.42 -13.86
C GLU A 57 2.65 -18.95 -14.81
N GLY A 58 1.38 -19.00 -14.40
CA GLY A 58 0.31 -19.64 -15.19
C GLY A 58 -0.93 -18.80 -15.53
N GLN A 59 -1.10 -17.59 -14.98
CA GLN A 59 -2.36 -16.82 -15.09
C GLN A 59 -2.22 -15.53 -15.93
N GLY A 60 -1.76 -15.65 -17.18
CA GLY A 60 -1.71 -14.50 -18.11
C GLY A 60 -0.82 -13.35 -17.62
N SER A 61 -0.66 -12.31 -18.45
CA SER A 61 0.04 -11.11 -18.02
C SER A 61 -0.85 -10.29 -17.10
N LEU A 62 -0.46 -10.11 -15.85
CA LEU A 62 -1.03 -9.06 -15.01
C LEU A 62 -0.70 -7.70 -15.65
N GLY A 63 -1.73 -6.87 -15.84
CA GLY A 63 -1.57 -5.54 -16.42
C GLY A 63 -1.51 -4.48 -15.32
N ASP A 64 -0.82 -3.38 -15.61
CA ASP A 64 -0.78 -2.22 -14.73
C ASP A 64 -2.13 -1.51 -14.72
N ILE A 65 -2.69 -1.37 -13.54
CA ILE A 65 -3.89 -0.56 -13.27
C ILE A 65 -3.51 0.64 -12.40
N GLY A 66 -4.29 1.71 -12.44
CA GLY A 66 -4.16 2.89 -11.62
C GLY A 66 -4.77 2.69 -10.23
N LEU A 67 -3.98 2.98 -9.20
CA LEU A 67 -4.44 3.18 -7.84
C LEU A 67 -4.47 4.67 -7.53
N ARG A 68 -5.68 5.23 -7.41
CA ARG A 68 -5.88 6.60 -6.90
C ARG A 68 -5.82 6.58 -5.38
N CYS A 69 -4.81 7.20 -4.81
CA CYS A 69 -4.59 7.23 -3.37
C CYS A 69 -4.33 8.66 -2.85
N ARG A 70 -4.57 8.88 -1.56
CA ARG A 70 -4.25 10.14 -0.89
C ARG A 70 -2.74 10.35 -0.82
N ARG A 71 -2.30 11.60 -0.70
CA ARG A 71 -0.86 11.94 -0.62
C ARG A 71 -0.12 11.15 0.47
N SER A 72 -0.69 11.05 1.67
CA SER A 72 -0.08 10.30 2.79
C SER A 72 0.15 8.83 2.45
N VAL A 73 -0.81 8.21 1.75
CA VAL A 73 -0.71 6.82 1.30
C VAL A 73 0.33 6.67 0.20
N ALA A 74 0.36 7.58 -0.78
CA ALA A 74 1.39 7.61 -1.82
C ALA A 74 2.80 7.74 -1.22
N GLN A 75 2.96 8.54 -0.16
CA GLN A 75 4.22 8.66 0.57
C GLN A 75 4.60 7.36 1.30
N TRP A 76 3.65 6.67 1.92
CA TRP A 76 3.90 5.36 2.54
C TRP A 76 4.24 4.26 1.52
N ILE A 77 3.59 4.28 0.34
CA ILE A 77 3.95 3.42 -0.79
C ILE A 77 5.39 3.70 -1.22
N GLY A 78 5.79 4.97 -1.35
CA GLY A 78 7.15 5.36 -1.67
C GLY A 78 8.18 4.85 -0.65
N VAL A 79 7.94 5.10 0.65
CA VAL A 79 8.79 4.58 1.75
C VAL A 79 8.98 3.07 1.62
N TYR A 80 7.90 2.34 1.37
CA TYR A 80 7.95 0.90 1.25
C TYR A 80 8.74 0.45 0.01
N LEU A 81 8.43 0.98 -1.18
CA LEU A 81 9.06 0.53 -2.42
C LEU A 81 10.56 0.89 -2.48
N GLU A 82 10.93 2.08 -2.00
CA GLU A 82 12.35 2.46 -1.83
C GLU A 82 13.07 1.52 -0.86
N SER A 83 12.41 1.09 0.21
CA SER A 83 12.98 0.16 1.19
C SER A 83 13.11 -1.27 0.66
N PHE A 84 12.14 -1.70 -0.18
CA PHE A 84 12.06 -3.03 -0.77
C PHE A 84 13.07 -3.21 -1.91
N TYR A 85 13.07 -2.31 -2.88
CA TYR A 85 13.90 -2.38 -4.09
C TYR A 85 15.26 -1.68 -3.93
N GLY A 86 15.34 -0.73 -3.01
CA GLY A 86 16.49 0.17 -2.86
C GLY A 86 16.38 1.39 -3.78
N ASN A 87 16.86 2.53 -3.29
CA ASN A 87 16.76 3.84 -3.96
C ASN A 87 17.44 3.93 -5.34
N ALA A 88 18.26 2.94 -5.70
CA ALA A 88 18.90 2.84 -7.00
C ALA A 88 17.97 2.25 -8.08
N GLN A 89 16.92 1.53 -7.68
CA GLN A 89 15.95 0.92 -8.58
C GLN A 89 14.66 1.72 -8.63
N VAL A 90 14.19 2.16 -7.47
CA VAL A 90 12.95 2.93 -7.34
C VAL A 90 13.19 4.12 -6.41
N ARG A 91 12.78 5.32 -6.82
CA ARG A 91 12.85 6.54 -6.01
C ARG A 91 11.63 7.42 -6.22
N PHE A 92 11.07 7.92 -5.13
CA PHE A 92 9.92 8.80 -5.06
C PHE A 92 10.37 10.19 -4.63
N GLU A 93 10.16 11.19 -5.48
CA GLU A 93 10.51 12.58 -5.20
C GLU A 93 9.28 13.49 -5.25
N TRP A 94 9.18 14.39 -4.28
CA TRP A 94 8.06 15.32 -4.17
C TRP A 94 8.51 16.74 -4.49
N HIS A 95 7.90 17.35 -5.50
CA HIS A 95 8.15 18.73 -5.93
C HIS A 95 6.87 19.55 -5.74
N GLY A 96 6.68 20.09 -4.53
CA GLY A 96 5.40 20.66 -4.13
C GLY A 96 4.30 19.59 -4.15
N ASP A 97 3.28 19.81 -4.98
CA ASP A 97 2.17 18.87 -5.17
C ASP A 97 2.43 17.83 -6.27
N THR A 98 3.57 17.88 -6.94
CA THR A 98 3.92 16.89 -7.96
C THR A 98 4.72 15.75 -7.34
N LEU A 99 4.38 14.51 -7.72
CA LEU A 99 5.16 13.30 -7.43
C LEU A 99 5.93 12.87 -8.68
N GLU A 100 7.21 12.64 -8.55
CA GLU A 100 8.06 12.02 -9.58
C GLU A 100 8.49 10.63 -9.10
N ILE A 101 8.21 9.60 -9.91
CA ILE A 101 8.66 8.23 -9.65
C ILE A 101 9.74 7.88 -10.68
N TYR A 102 10.95 7.67 -10.19
CA TYR A 102 12.07 7.13 -10.94
C TYR A 102 12.06 5.63 -10.74
N ASP A 103 11.83 4.88 -11.81
CA ASP A 103 11.67 3.42 -11.78
C ASP A 103 12.54 2.82 -12.89
N ASP A 104 13.76 2.43 -12.53
CA ASP A 104 14.68 1.70 -13.41
C ASP A 104 14.95 0.32 -12.79
N PRO A 105 14.02 -0.63 -12.94
CA PRO A 105 14.13 -1.95 -12.33
C PRO A 105 15.32 -2.75 -12.87
N TRP A 106 15.94 -2.30 -13.97
CA TRP A 106 17.04 -3.00 -14.64
C TRP A 106 18.36 -2.22 -14.67
N GLY A 107 18.39 -0.97 -14.17
CA GLY A 107 19.56 -0.10 -14.27
C GLY A 107 19.98 0.18 -15.72
N LEU A 108 19.06 0.02 -16.68
CA LEU A 108 19.36 0.01 -18.11
C LEU A 108 19.36 1.41 -18.72
N SER A 109 18.79 2.41 -18.04
CA SER A 109 18.75 3.76 -18.55
C SER A 109 18.91 4.79 -17.44
N LEU A 110 20.14 5.31 -17.32
CA LEU A 110 20.46 6.50 -16.53
C LEU A 110 19.70 7.75 -16.98
N ASP A 111 19.07 7.71 -18.16
CA ASP A 111 18.34 8.82 -18.79
C ASP A 111 16.81 8.60 -18.83
N SER A 112 16.29 7.64 -18.06
CA SER A 112 14.84 7.41 -18.01
C SER A 112 14.13 8.61 -17.37
N GLU A 113 13.22 9.24 -18.12
CA GLU A 113 12.40 10.34 -17.60
C GLU A 113 11.50 9.81 -16.47
N PRO A 114 11.37 10.53 -15.34
CA PRO A 114 10.52 10.09 -14.25
C PRO A 114 9.06 10.07 -14.70
N ARG A 115 8.28 9.16 -14.10
CA ARG A 115 6.83 9.22 -14.17
C ARG A 115 6.35 10.39 -13.31
N THR A 116 5.97 11.49 -13.95
CA THR A 116 5.40 12.66 -13.28
C THR A 116 3.90 12.46 -13.04
N ILE A 117 3.48 12.56 -11.79
CA ILE A 117 2.11 12.37 -11.34
C ILE A 117 1.64 13.66 -10.66
N HIS A 118 0.52 14.20 -11.14
CA HIS A 118 -0.18 15.31 -10.52
C HIS A 118 -1.43 14.81 -9.79
N PRO A 119 -1.84 15.46 -8.70
CA PRO A 119 -3.08 15.12 -8.04
C PRO A 119 -4.28 15.45 -8.93
N ASP A 120 -5.32 14.63 -8.84
CA ASP A 120 -6.62 14.94 -9.44
C ASP A 120 -7.36 16.06 -8.68
N SER A 121 -8.59 16.36 -9.09
CA SER A 121 -9.42 17.38 -8.44
C SER A 121 -9.78 17.08 -6.98
N GLU A 122 -9.62 15.82 -6.54
CA GLU A 122 -9.82 15.41 -5.14
C GLU A 122 -8.49 15.35 -4.36
N GLY A 123 -7.36 15.72 -4.97
CA GLY A 123 -6.06 15.64 -4.33
C GLY A 123 -5.45 14.23 -4.34
N ARG A 124 -5.96 13.30 -5.15
CA ARG A 124 -5.49 11.91 -5.22
C ARG A 124 -4.47 11.72 -6.33
N TYR A 125 -3.50 10.85 -6.07
CA TYR A 125 -2.42 10.51 -6.99
C TYR A 125 -2.71 9.14 -7.57
N GLU A 126 -2.73 9.03 -8.90
CA GLU A 126 -2.86 7.74 -9.59
C GLU A 126 -1.48 7.12 -9.80
N ILE A 127 -1.16 6.09 -9.03
CA ILE A 127 0.06 5.30 -9.22
C ILE A 127 -0.30 4.05 -10.03
N ARG A 128 0.30 3.88 -11.21
CA ARG A 128 0.07 2.73 -12.08
C ARG A 128 1.08 1.61 -11.80
N ASP A 129 0.58 0.44 -11.45
CA ASP A 129 1.36 -0.77 -11.14
C ASP A 129 0.41 -1.98 -11.11
N VAL A 130 0.91 -3.17 -10.78
CA VAL A 130 0.14 -4.41 -10.66
C VAL A 130 -0.66 -4.45 -9.34
N TRP A 131 -1.59 -3.51 -9.17
CA TRP A 131 -2.45 -3.46 -7.99
C TRP A 131 -3.54 -4.51 -8.05
N LEU A 132 -3.73 -5.19 -6.92
CA LEU A 132 -4.78 -6.19 -6.77
C LEU A 132 -5.55 -5.96 -5.47
N PRO A 133 -6.90 -5.95 -5.49
CA PRO A 133 -7.71 -5.86 -4.29
C PRO A 133 -7.46 -7.04 -3.36
N ILE A 134 -7.57 -6.80 -2.06
CA ILE A 134 -7.52 -7.82 -1.02
C ILE A 134 -8.93 -8.32 -0.72
N ALA A 135 -9.10 -9.64 -0.68
CA ALA A 135 -10.38 -10.26 -0.33
C ALA A 135 -10.85 -9.87 1.07
N ALA A 136 -12.15 -9.71 1.25
CA ALA A 136 -12.74 -9.25 2.52
C ALA A 136 -12.30 -10.06 3.77
N PRO A 137 -12.18 -11.41 3.72
CA PRO A 137 -11.67 -12.17 4.87
C PRO A 137 -10.22 -11.82 5.24
N LEU A 138 -9.36 -11.62 4.24
CA LEU A 138 -7.97 -11.23 4.44
C LEU A 138 -7.86 -9.78 4.91
N ALA A 139 -8.70 -8.88 4.41
CA ALA A 139 -8.79 -7.51 4.90
C ALA A 139 -9.19 -7.45 6.38
N ALA A 140 -10.13 -8.30 6.81
CA ALA A 140 -10.54 -8.42 8.22
C ALA A 140 -9.42 -8.99 9.10
N ASP A 141 -8.68 -9.99 8.63
CA ASP A 141 -7.50 -10.53 9.30
C ASP A 141 -6.39 -9.47 9.46
N LEU A 142 -6.08 -8.73 8.39
CA LEU A 142 -5.12 -7.62 8.42
C LEU A 142 -5.54 -6.56 9.43
N HIS A 143 -6.82 -6.22 9.49
CA HIS A 143 -7.31 -5.28 10.49
C HIS A 143 -7.16 -5.82 11.92
N HIS A 144 -7.40 -7.11 12.14
CA HIS A 144 -7.23 -7.72 13.44
C HIS A 144 -5.76 -7.69 13.90
N ARG A 145 -4.82 -8.02 13.00
CA ARG A 145 -3.38 -8.10 13.32
C ARG A 145 -2.69 -6.74 13.35
N HIS A 146 -3.12 -5.82 12.49
CA HIS A 146 -2.43 -4.54 12.21
C HIS A 146 -3.34 -3.32 12.29
N GLY A 147 -4.40 -3.37 13.11
CA GLY A 147 -5.35 -2.27 13.29
C GLY A 147 -4.72 -0.89 13.54
N PRO A 148 -3.68 -0.76 14.40
CA PRO A 148 -2.98 0.51 14.59
C PRO A 148 -2.33 1.06 13.30
N ALA A 149 -1.66 0.20 12.51
CA ALA A 149 -1.05 0.61 11.25
C ALA A 149 -2.10 1.03 10.21
N LEU A 150 -3.21 0.29 10.12
CA LEU A 150 -4.34 0.68 9.25
C LEU A 150 -4.98 2.00 9.70
N THR A 151 -4.95 2.31 10.99
CA THR A 151 -5.40 3.62 11.52
C THR A 151 -4.48 4.75 11.08
N VAL A 152 -3.15 4.52 11.06
CA VAL A 152 -2.19 5.48 10.48
C VAL A 152 -2.48 5.70 9.00
N LEU A 153 -2.66 4.62 8.23
CA LEU A 153 -2.96 4.71 6.80
C LEU A 153 -4.32 5.36 6.49
N ALA A 154 -5.28 5.29 7.40
CA ALA A 154 -6.55 6.00 7.28
C ALA A 154 -6.42 7.52 7.48
N GLY A 155 -5.37 7.98 8.14
CA GLY A 155 -5.08 9.41 8.33
C GLY A 155 -4.32 10.05 7.17
N ASP A 156 -4.21 11.38 7.22
CA ASP A 156 -3.50 12.20 6.21
C ASP A 156 -2.11 12.67 6.68
N ALA A 157 -1.65 12.20 7.83
CA ALA A 157 -0.32 12.55 8.32
C ALA A 157 0.78 11.96 7.40
N PRO A 158 1.85 12.72 7.13
CA PRO A 158 2.98 12.19 6.38
C PRO A 158 3.66 11.03 7.12
N PRO A 159 4.41 10.18 6.41
CA PRO A 159 5.16 9.10 7.04
C PRO A 159 6.10 9.61 8.13
N HIS A 160 6.10 8.89 9.25
CA HIS A 160 6.96 9.16 10.40
C HIS A 160 7.31 7.82 11.07
N PRO A 161 8.41 7.76 11.84
CA PRO A 161 8.76 6.57 12.61
C PRO A 161 7.63 6.13 13.53
N ALA A 162 7.06 4.95 13.26
CA ALA A 162 5.98 4.34 14.03
C ALA A 162 6.19 2.81 14.09
N PRO A 163 6.33 2.20 15.29
CA PRO A 163 6.58 0.76 15.42
C PRO A 163 5.52 -0.12 14.75
N GLU A 164 4.25 0.29 14.79
CA GLU A 164 3.14 -0.41 14.14
C GLU A 164 3.27 -0.43 12.62
N MET A 165 3.74 0.67 12.01
CA MET A 165 3.97 0.72 10.57
C MET A 165 5.17 -0.13 10.16
N LEU A 166 6.21 -0.17 11.00
CA LEU A 166 7.37 -1.04 10.79
C LEU A 166 6.97 -2.53 10.78
N ALA A 167 6.16 -2.93 11.76
CA ALA A 167 5.62 -4.28 11.85
C ALA A 167 4.73 -4.60 10.65
N TYR A 168 3.81 -3.70 10.28
CA TYR A 168 2.91 -3.89 9.16
C TYR A 168 3.62 -4.03 7.82
N LEU A 169 4.53 -3.11 7.52
CA LEU A 169 5.25 -3.09 6.23
C LEU A 169 6.26 -4.22 6.07
N SER A 170 6.63 -4.90 7.16
CA SER A 170 7.56 -6.03 7.14
C SER A 170 6.86 -7.39 7.22
N ASP A 171 5.54 -7.43 7.47
CA ASP A 171 4.79 -8.66 7.70
C ASP A 171 4.12 -9.18 6.41
N HIS A 172 4.97 -9.61 5.48
CA HIS A 172 4.54 -10.23 4.22
C HIS A 172 5.63 -11.19 3.72
N PRO A 173 5.29 -12.22 2.92
CA PRO A 173 6.25 -13.27 2.55
C PRO A 173 7.39 -12.79 1.64
N GLY A 174 7.20 -11.69 0.92
CA GLY A 174 8.25 -11.07 0.11
C GLY A 174 9.26 -10.25 0.93
N ALA A 175 9.05 -10.02 2.22
CA ALA A 175 9.87 -9.08 3.00
C ALA A 175 11.30 -9.62 3.22
N PRO A 176 12.35 -8.90 2.80
CA PRO A 176 13.71 -9.26 3.19
C PRO A 176 13.91 -9.09 4.69
N THR A 177 14.79 -9.88 5.31
CA THR A 177 15.05 -9.81 6.77
C THR A 177 15.51 -8.42 7.25
N ARG A 178 16.11 -7.62 6.34
CA ARG A 178 16.57 -6.26 6.64
C ARG A 178 15.52 -5.17 6.37
N MET A 179 14.30 -5.55 5.95
CA MET A 179 13.22 -4.62 5.63
C MET A 179 12.99 -3.58 6.74
N PRO A 180 12.95 -3.94 8.04
CA PRO A 180 12.75 -2.95 9.08
C PRO A 180 13.80 -1.82 9.07
N SER A 181 15.08 -2.17 9.02
CA SER A 181 16.18 -1.19 8.98
C SER A 181 16.25 -0.41 7.67
N HIS A 182 15.62 -0.89 6.60
CA HIS A 182 15.49 -0.14 5.35
C HIS A 182 14.41 0.92 5.48
N ILE A 183 13.25 0.56 6.03
CA ILE A 183 12.13 1.47 6.30
C ILE A 183 12.57 2.60 7.23
N GLU A 184 13.27 2.28 8.32
CA GLU A 184 13.78 3.28 9.26
C GLU A 184 14.67 4.32 8.55
N ARG A 185 15.61 3.87 7.70
CA ARG A 185 16.47 4.78 6.94
C ARG A 185 15.70 5.63 5.92
N ALA A 186 14.69 5.06 5.27
CA ALA A 186 13.84 5.79 4.34
C ALA A 186 13.05 6.89 5.08
N LEU A 187 12.52 6.59 6.27
CA LEU A 187 11.83 7.56 7.12
C LEU A 187 12.77 8.68 7.60
N ASP A 188 13.99 8.34 8.02
CA ASP A 188 15.00 9.33 8.42
C ASP A 188 15.30 10.31 7.27
N ALA A 189 15.43 9.81 6.03
CA ALA A 189 15.71 10.63 4.85
C ALA A 189 14.56 11.60 4.48
N ILE A 190 13.33 11.31 4.88
CA ILE A 190 12.17 12.19 4.68
C ILE A 190 12.15 13.32 5.73
N THR A 191 12.61 13.04 6.93
CA THR A 191 12.65 14.01 8.04
C THR A 191 13.89 14.91 8.03
N ALA A 192 14.95 14.51 7.34
CA ALA A 192 16.14 15.32 7.14
C ALA A 192 15.86 16.46 6.14
N PRO A 193 16.27 17.72 6.43
CA PRO A 193 16.21 18.78 5.45
C PRO A 193 17.11 18.42 4.25
N ARG A 194 16.51 18.35 3.05
CA ARG A 194 17.24 18.24 1.78
C ARG A 194 17.82 19.59 1.37
#